data_AF-A0A3N5HWM6-F1
#
_entry.id   AF-A0A3N5HWM6-F1
#
_cell.length_a   1.000
_cell.length_b   1.000
_cell.length_c   1.000
_cell.angle_alpha   90.00
_cell.angle_beta   90.00
_cell.angle_gamma   90.00
#
_symmetry.space_group_name_H-M   'P 1'
#
loop_
_entity.id
_entity.type
_entity.pdbx_description
1 polymer ?
#
loop_
_entity_poly.entity_id
_entity_poly.type
_entity_poly.pdbx_seq_one_letter_code
_entity_poly.pdbx_strand_id
1 'polypeptide(L)'
;MDRTIRRALLSVSDKTGLIDLARALAAQGVELVSTGGTARALQDAGLAVVDVAALTGFPEMMDGRVKTLHPMVHGGLLSIRGNTAHEAAQREHGIGNIDLLVVNLYPFEQTVDRGADWDTTIENIDVGGPAMIRAAAKNHESVTVVVDPSDYAAVLAEMTAQRGSTTLALR
;
A
#
# COMPACT_ATOMS: atom_id res chain seq x y z
N MET A 1 14.28 11.73 11.09
CA MET A 1 13.52 11.25 12.26
C MET A 1 12.83 9.96 11.85
N ASP A 2 12.78 8.99 12.75
CA ASP A 2 12.12 7.71 12.48
C ASP A 2 10.61 7.91 12.36
N ARG A 3 9.97 7.08 11.52
CA ARG A 3 8.54 7.20 11.21
C ARG A 3 7.83 5.96 11.72
N THR A 4 7.03 6.15 12.77
CA THR A 4 6.17 5.08 13.31
C THR A 4 5.12 4.71 12.29
N ILE A 5 5.05 3.43 11.95
CA ILE A 5 4.04 2.89 11.04
C ILE A 5 2.74 2.73 11.83
N ARG A 6 1.72 3.52 11.49
CA ARG A 6 0.38 3.40 12.10
C ARG A 6 -0.63 2.83 11.12
N ARG A 7 -0.45 3.09 9.82
CA ARG A 7 -1.31 2.58 8.75
C ARG A 7 -0.49 2.00 7.60
N ALA A 8 -0.85 0.79 7.19
CA ALA A 8 -0.28 0.12 6.03
C ALA A 8 -1.32 -0.04 4.93
N LEU A 9 -1.00 0.35 3.70
CA LEU A 9 -1.79 0.05 2.51
C LEU A 9 -1.17 -1.16 1.80
N LEU A 10 -1.93 -2.26 1.72
CA LEU A 10 -1.50 -3.51 1.09
C LEU A 10 -2.32 -3.75 -0.18
N SER A 11 -1.65 -3.83 -1.33
CA SER A 11 -2.28 -4.11 -2.62
C SER A 11 -1.34 -4.94 -3.49
N VAL A 12 -1.43 -6.27 -3.39
CA VAL A 12 -0.49 -7.19 -4.04
C VAL A 12 -1.16 -8.17 -4.99
N SER A 13 -0.52 -8.37 -6.14
CA SER A 13 -0.82 -9.45 -7.08
C SER A 13 -0.31 -10.78 -6.53
N ASP A 14 1.00 -10.86 -6.27
CA ASP A 14 1.67 -11.98 -5.61
C ASP A 14 1.46 -11.88 -4.09
N LYS A 15 0.84 -12.92 -3.52
CA LYS A 15 0.45 -12.99 -2.10
C LYS A 15 1.45 -13.77 -1.25
N THR A 16 2.61 -14.11 -1.80
CA THR A 16 3.70 -14.76 -1.07
C THR A 16 4.03 -13.97 0.20
N GLY A 17 3.96 -14.61 1.36
CA GLY A 17 4.26 -13.99 2.67
C GLY A 17 3.27 -12.93 3.16
N LEU A 18 2.21 -12.60 2.40
CA LEU A 18 1.28 -11.51 2.72
C LEU A 18 0.61 -11.68 4.09
N ILE A 19 0.11 -12.88 4.39
CA ILE A 19 -0.66 -13.13 5.61
C ILE A 19 0.23 -13.01 6.85
N ASP A 20 1.46 -13.54 6.78
CA ASP A 20 2.43 -13.46 7.88
C ASP A 20 2.86 -12.01 8.13
N LEU A 21 3.12 -11.26 7.06
CA LEU A 21 3.39 -9.82 7.13
C LEU A 21 2.23 -9.08 7.82
N ALA A 22 1.01 -9.29 7.34
CA ALA A 22 -0.17 -8.57 7.84
C ALA A 22 -0.49 -8.91 9.30
N ARG A 23 -0.29 -10.17 9.72
CA ARG A 23 -0.41 -10.58 11.12
C ARG A 23 0.62 -9.88 12.01
N ALA A 24 1.88 -9.79 11.56
CA ALA A 24 2.93 -9.10 12.30
C ALA A 24 2.65 -7.59 12.41
N LEU A 25 2.17 -6.96 11.34
CA LEU A 25 1.74 -5.55 11.35
C LEU A 25 0.56 -5.33 12.33
N ALA A 26 -0.48 -6.17 12.24
CA ALA A 26 -1.64 -6.08 13.12
C ALA A 26 -1.28 -6.30 14.60
N ALA A 27 -0.36 -7.23 14.89
CA ALA A 27 0.14 -7.48 16.25
C ALA A 27 0.88 -6.26 16.85
N GLN A 28 1.43 -5.39 16.01
CA GLN A 28 2.03 -4.11 16.41
C GLN A 28 1.02 -2.95 16.42
N GLY A 29 -0.28 -3.22 16.22
CA GLY A 29 -1.34 -2.21 16.23
C GLY A 29 -1.44 -1.38 14.96
N VAL A 30 -0.85 -1.84 13.84
CA VAL A 30 -0.96 -1.16 12.54
C VAL A 30 -2.35 -1.39 11.94
N GLU A 31 -3.01 -0.31 11.53
CA GLU A 31 -4.25 -0.37 10.76
C GLU A 31 -3.96 -0.87 9.34
N LEU A 32 -4.61 -1.96 8.95
CA LEU A 32 -4.48 -2.52 7.60
C LEU A 32 -5.54 -1.93 6.69
N VAL A 33 -5.10 -1.30 5.60
CA VAL A 33 -5.94 -0.85 4.50
C VAL A 33 -5.64 -1.70 3.28
N SER A 34 -6.67 -2.18 2.58
CA SER A 34 -6.48 -2.98 1.38
C SER A 34 -7.67 -2.89 0.43
N THR A 35 -7.55 -3.51 -0.74
CA THR A 35 -8.58 -3.53 -1.77
C THR A 35 -8.60 -4.85 -2.53
N GLY A 36 -9.73 -5.16 -3.17
CA GLY A 36 -9.92 -6.30 -4.06
C GLY A 36 -9.47 -7.64 -3.45
N GLY A 37 -8.79 -8.46 -4.26
CA GLY A 37 -8.34 -9.79 -3.85
C GLY A 37 -7.32 -9.79 -2.69
N THR A 38 -6.63 -8.67 -2.43
CA THR A 38 -5.74 -8.56 -1.26
C THR A 38 -6.56 -8.41 0.02
N ALA A 39 -7.55 -7.51 0.02
CA ALA A 39 -8.45 -7.33 1.16
C ALA A 39 -9.18 -8.63 1.50
N ARG A 40 -9.67 -9.34 0.47
CA ARG A 40 -10.34 -10.63 0.66
C ARG A 40 -9.45 -11.67 1.32
N ALA A 41 -8.21 -11.83 0.84
CA ALA A 41 -7.26 -12.80 1.41
C ALA A 41 -6.94 -12.50 2.89
N LEU A 42 -6.81 -11.21 3.23
CA LEU A 42 -6.57 -10.79 4.61
C LEU A 42 -7.79 -11.05 5.52
N GLN A 43 -8.99 -10.74 5.04
CA GLN A 43 -10.25 -10.99 5.76
C GLN A 43 -10.49 -12.49 5.97
N ASP A 44 -10.25 -13.32 4.96
CA ASP A 44 -10.36 -14.78 5.04
C ASP A 44 -9.36 -15.36 6.06
N ALA A 45 -8.23 -14.69 6.29
CA ALA A 45 -7.25 -15.04 7.34
C ALA A 45 -7.63 -14.52 8.74
N GLY A 46 -8.79 -13.88 8.90
CA GLY A 46 -9.33 -13.36 10.16
C GLY A 46 -8.80 -11.98 10.57
N LEU A 47 -8.17 -11.23 9.66
CA LEU A 47 -7.62 -9.91 9.97
C LEU A 47 -8.66 -8.81 9.79
N ALA A 48 -8.62 -7.81 10.68
CA ALA A 48 -9.37 -6.57 10.51
C ALA A 48 -8.72 -5.73 9.40
N VAL A 49 -9.50 -5.39 8.38
CA VAL A 49 -9.03 -4.64 7.20
C VAL A 49 -10.04 -3.56 6.86
N VAL A 50 -9.55 -2.34 6.68
CA VAL A 50 -10.33 -1.23 6.13
C VAL A 50 -10.26 -1.32 4.60
N ASP A 51 -11.41 -1.39 3.96
CA ASP A 51 -11.48 -1.35 2.50
C ASP A 51 -11.11 0.05 1.99
N VAL A 52 -10.32 0.14 0.93
CA VAL A 52 -10.04 1.41 0.23
C VAL A 52 -11.35 2.10 -0.17
N ALA A 53 -12.40 1.38 -0.58
CA ALA A 53 -13.68 1.99 -0.90
C ALA A 53 -14.32 2.71 0.30
N ALA A 54 -14.15 2.18 1.51
CA ALA A 54 -14.59 2.84 2.74
C ALA A 54 -13.73 4.07 3.08
N LEU A 55 -12.42 4.01 2.77
CA LEU A 55 -11.50 5.14 2.94
C LEU A 55 -11.80 6.29 1.95
N THR A 56 -12.15 5.96 0.71
CA THR A 56 -12.35 6.95 -0.37
C THR A 56 -13.79 7.46 -0.44
N GLY A 57 -14.75 6.67 0.03
CA GLY A 57 -16.17 6.89 -0.25
C GLY A 57 -16.57 6.59 -1.70
N PHE A 58 -15.68 5.98 -2.48
CA PHE A 58 -15.88 5.65 -3.89
C PHE A 58 -15.71 4.14 -4.11
N PRO A 59 -16.67 3.48 -4.78
CA PRO A 59 -16.56 2.06 -5.09
C PRO A 59 -15.47 1.79 -6.14
N GLU A 60 -15.09 0.53 -6.26
CA GLU A 60 -14.29 0.05 -7.39
C GLU A 60 -15.09 0.21 -8.70
N MET A 61 -14.46 0.75 -9.75
CA MET A 61 -15.10 1.06 -11.02
C MET A 61 -14.29 0.55 -12.22
N MET A 62 -14.98 0.39 -13.36
CA MET A 62 -14.39 -0.02 -14.65
C MET A 62 -13.60 -1.33 -14.51
N ASP A 63 -14.26 -2.36 -13.98
CA ASP A 63 -13.69 -3.70 -13.79
C ASP A 63 -12.36 -3.71 -13.03
N GLY A 64 -12.25 -2.82 -12.02
CA GLY A 64 -11.10 -2.73 -11.13
C GLY A 64 -9.94 -1.88 -11.62
N ARG A 65 -10.08 -1.23 -12.78
CA ARG A 65 -9.12 -0.27 -13.32
C ARG A 65 -9.00 0.99 -12.46
N VAL A 66 -10.08 1.38 -11.79
CA VAL A 66 -10.12 2.55 -10.91
C VAL A 66 -10.58 2.17 -9.51
N LYS A 67 -9.60 2.05 -8.60
CA LYS A 67 -9.83 1.75 -7.18
C LYS A 67 -8.97 2.60 -6.23
N THR A 68 -7.69 2.80 -6.55
CA THR A 68 -6.73 3.50 -5.68
C THR A 68 -6.31 4.88 -6.21
N LEU A 69 -6.70 5.23 -7.44
CA LEU A 69 -6.42 6.53 -8.07
C LEU A 69 -7.32 7.63 -7.48
N HIS A 70 -7.19 7.87 -6.18
CA HIS A 70 -8.06 8.76 -5.41
C HIS A 70 -7.25 9.69 -4.49
N PRO A 71 -7.67 10.96 -4.28
CA PRO A 71 -6.97 11.90 -3.38
C PRO A 71 -6.82 11.40 -1.94
N MET A 72 -7.78 10.62 -1.42
CA MET A 72 -7.67 10.04 -0.07
C MET A 72 -6.51 9.05 0.07
N VAL A 73 -6.16 8.34 -1.02
CA VAL A 73 -5.01 7.43 -1.05
C VAL A 73 -3.74 8.22 -1.32
N HIS A 74 -3.70 8.96 -2.44
CA HIS A 74 -2.48 9.66 -2.85
C HIS A 74 -2.11 10.83 -1.95
N GLY A 75 -3.08 11.52 -1.34
CA GLY A 75 -2.81 12.54 -0.33
C GLY A 75 -2.22 11.95 0.95
N GLY A 76 -2.68 10.74 1.34
CA GLY A 76 -2.09 9.99 2.45
C GLY A 76 -0.64 9.60 2.20
N LEU A 77 -0.31 9.22 0.96
CA LEU A 77 1.04 8.88 0.52
C LEU A 77 1.95 10.10 0.29
N LEU A 78 1.43 11.22 -0.24
CA LEU A 78 2.24 12.36 -0.71
C LEU A 78 2.32 13.54 0.26
N SER A 79 1.50 13.58 1.30
CA SER A 79 1.56 14.69 2.25
C SER A 79 2.92 14.74 2.97
N ILE A 80 3.58 15.90 2.95
CA ILE A 80 4.86 16.13 3.61
C ILE A 80 4.58 16.36 5.11
N ARG A 81 5.02 15.43 5.95
CA ARG A 81 4.76 15.48 7.40
C ARG A 81 5.55 16.63 8.02
N GLY A 82 4.89 17.47 8.82
CA GLY A 82 5.47 18.69 9.40
C GLY A 82 5.33 19.93 8.51
N ASN A 83 4.81 19.81 7.29
CA ASN A 83 4.45 20.97 6.48
C ASN A 83 3.03 21.44 6.87
N THR A 84 2.93 22.65 7.43
CA THR A 84 1.69 23.20 7.98
C THR A 84 0.57 23.33 6.94
N ALA A 85 0.89 23.64 5.68
CA ALA A 85 -0.09 23.74 4.61
C ALA A 85 -0.63 22.36 4.19
N HIS A 86 0.25 21.35 4.10
CA HIS A 86 -0.18 19.98 3.80
C HIS A 86 -1.04 19.40 4.92
N GLU A 87 -0.64 19.60 6.17
CA GLU A 87 -1.41 19.14 7.33
C GLU A 87 -2.76 19.84 7.46
N ALA A 88 -2.85 21.12 7.07
CA ALA A 88 -4.12 21.83 7.00
C ALA A 88 -5.05 21.23 5.94
N ALA A 89 -4.56 21.00 4.72
CA ALA A 89 -5.33 20.36 3.65
C ALA A 89 -5.78 18.94 4.02
N GLN A 90 -4.92 18.18 4.71
CA GLN A 90 -5.29 16.85 5.20
C GLN A 90 -6.45 16.91 6.20
N ARG A 91 -6.41 17.83 7.16
CA ARG A 91 -7.50 18.00 8.13
C ARG A 91 -8.79 18.46 7.46
N GLU A 92 -8.70 19.43 6.56
CA GLU A 92 -9.85 19.98 5.82
C GLU A 92 -10.59 18.90 5.02
N HIS A 93 -9.84 18.01 4.37
CA HIS A 93 -10.40 16.98 3.49
C HIS A 93 -10.49 15.60 4.14
N GLY A 94 -10.18 15.46 5.44
CA GLY A 94 -10.22 14.18 6.14
C GLY A 94 -9.18 13.16 5.66
N ILE A 95 -8.09 13.59 5.01
CA ILE A 95 -7.09 12.70 4.43
C ILE A 95 -6.14 12.20 5.53
N GLY A 96 -6.25 10.93 5.87
CA GLY A 96 -5.33 10.28 6.81
C GLY A 96 -3.98 9.91 6.19
N ASN A 97 -2.95 9.81 7.04
CA ASN A 97 -1.62 9.36 6.64
C ASN A 97 -1.61 7.88 6.24
N ILE A 98 -0.76 7.52 5.29
CA ILE A 98 -0.31 6.14 5.03
C ILE A 98 1.20 6.14 5.26
N ASP A 99 1.68 5.23 6.10
CA ASP A 99 3.08 5.20 6.56
C ASP A 99 3.87 4.05 5.91
N LEU A 100 3.17 2.99 5.53
CA LEU A 100 3.72 1.84 4.81
C LEU A 100 2.86 1.53 3.58
N LEU A 101 3.50 1.39 2.43
CA LEU A 101 2.90 0.87 1.20
C LEU A 101 3.54 -0.49 0.87
N VAL A 102 2.72 -1.52 0.73
CA VAL A 102 3.13 -2.85 0.27
C VAL A 102 2.39 -3.14 -1.03
N VAL A 103 3.11 -3.18 -2.15
CA VAL A 103 2.50 -3.28 -3.47
C VAL A 103 3.41 -4.02 -4.44
N ASN A 104 2.91 -5.04 -5.11
CA ASN A 104 3.58 -5.64 -6.27
C ASN A 104 2.60 -5.67 -7.44
N LEU A 105 3.16 -5.56 -8.64
CA LEU A 105 2.39 -5.28 -9.85
C LEU A 105 1.79 -6.53 -10.45
N TYR A 106 0.83 -6.35 -11.35
CA TYR A 106 0.36 -7.45 -12.19
C TYR A 106 1.52 -8.03 -13.01
N PRO A 107 1.55 -9.35 -13.22
CA PRO A 107 2.68 -10.03 -13.84
C PRO A 107 2.64 -9.86 -15.37
N PHE A 108 2.82 -8.63 -15.84
CA PHE A 108 2.73 -8.27 -17.26
C PHE A 108 3.77 -9.03 -18.09
N GLU A 109 5.05 -9.00 -17.67
CA GLU A 109 6.14 -9.71 -18.35
C GLU A 109 5.85 -11.21 -18.48
N GLN A 110 5.50 -11.86 -17.38
CA GLN A 110 5.13 -13.29 -17.39
C GLN A 110 3.89 -13.58 -18.25
N THR A 111 2.95 -12.62 -18.33
CA THR A 111 1.76 -12.74 -19.18
C THR A 111 2.12 -12.70 -20.67
N VAL A 112 3.08 -11.85 -21.05
CA VAL A 112 3.61 -11.81 -22.42
C VAL A 112 4.40 -13.10 -22.71
N ASP A 113 5.28 -13.52 -21.81
CA ASP A 113 6.15 -14.68 -21.99
C ASP A 113 5.39 -16.00 -22.19
N ARG A 114 4.23 -16.16 -21.54
CA ARG A 114 3.35 -17.32 -21.73
C ARG A 114 2.51 -17.27 -23.01
N GLY A 115 2.66 -16.22 -23.84
CA GLY A 115 1.96 -16.07 -25.11
C GLY A 115 0.48 -15.73 -24.97
N ALA A 116 0.09 -14.93 -23.97
CA ALA A 116 -1.28 -14.46 -23.84
C ALA A 116 -1.72 -13.60 -25.04
N ASP A 117 -3.02 -13.56 -25.32
CA ASP A 117 -3.56 -12.70 -26.37
C ASP A 117 -3.45 -11.20 -26.02
N TRP A 118 -3.75 -10.37 -27.02
CA TRP A 118 -3.66 -8.91 -26.91
C TRP A 118 -4.52 -8.37 -25.75
N ASP A 119 -5.79 -8.77 -25.67
CA ASP A 119 -6.72 -8.26 -24.67
C ASP A 119 -6.26 -8.64 -23.25
N THR A 120 -5.88 -9.89 -23.04
CA THR A 120 -5.33 -10.37 -21.76
C THR A 120 -4.06 -9.61 -21.37
N THR A 121 -3.19 -9.33 -22.34
CA THR A 121 -1.95 -8.57 -22.12
C THR A 121 -2.26 -7.14 -21.69
N ILE A 122 -3.20 -6.47 -22.37
CA ILE A 122 -3.63 -5.11 -22.03
C ILE A 122 -4.26 -5.05 -20.63
N GLU A 123 -5.09 -6.02 -20.24
CA GLU A 123 -5.67 -6.05 -18.90
C GLU A 123 -4.64 -6.27 -17.78
N ASN A 124 -3.45 -6.80 -18.11
CA ASN A 124 -2.36 -6.95 -17.14
C ASN A 124 -1.49 -5.69 -16.99
N ILE A 125 -1.81 -4.59 -17.68
CA ILE A 125 -1.14 -3.30 -17.47
C ILE A 125 -1.69 -2.65 -16.20
N ASP A 126 -0.87 -2.66 -15.14
CA ASP A 126 -1.22 -1.99 -13.89
C ASP A 126 -1.03 -0.46 -14.00
N VAL A 127 -2.05 0.29 -13.56
CA VAL A 127 -2.01 1.76 -13.50
C VAL A 127 -1.93 2.26 -12.06
N GLY A 128 -2.76 1.70 -11.17
CA GLY A 128 -2.83 2.10 -9.77
C GLY A 128 -1.56 1.73 -9.00
N GLY A 129 -1.03 0.52 -9.21
CA GLY A 129 0.19 0.03 -8.56
C GLY A 129 1.38 0.95 -8.81
N PRO A 130 1.77 1.22 -10.07
CA PRO A 130 2.89 2.13 -10.36
C PRO A 130 2.66 3.55 -9.86
N ALA A 131 1.43 4.05 -9.90
CA ALA A 131 1.10 5.37 -9.35
C ALA A 131 1.36 5.43 -7.83
N MET A 132 0.94 4.41 -7.08
CA MET A 132 1.16 4.33 -5.63
C MET A 132 2.65 4.16 -5.30
N ILE A 133 3.39 3.28 -5.99
CA ILE A 133 4.84 3.09 -5.80
C ILE A 133 5.56 4.43 -5.95
N ARG A 134 5.30 5.14 -7.06
CA ARG A 134 5.94 6.43 -7.35
C ARG A 134 5.58 7.49 -6.32
N ALA A 135 4.34 7.49 -5.82
CA ALA A 135 3.90 8.42 -4.80
C ALA A 135 4.60 8.17 -3.45
N ALA A 136 4.67 6.93 -3.01
CA ALA A 136 5.34 6.55 -1.76
C ALA A 136 6.85 6.81 -1.83
N ALA A 137 7.51 6.36 -2.90
CA ALA A 137 8.95 6.55 -3.10
C ALA A 137 9.34 8.05 -3.16
N LYS A 138 8.50 8.89 -3.78
CA LYS A 138 8.71 10.35 -3.76
C LYS A 138 8.70 10.92 -2.34
N ASN A 139 7.92 10.33 -1.43
CA ASN A 139 7.77 10.78 -0.04
C ASN A 139 8.46 9.85 0.96
N HIS A 140 9.58 9.23 0.59
CA HIS A 140 10.35 8.28 1.41
C HIS A 140 10.82 8.88 2.75
N GLU A 141 10.88 10.20 2.91
CA GLU A 141 11.10 10.81 4.22
C GLU A 141 10.02 10.44 5.26
N SER A 142 8.83 10.07 4.80
CA SER A 142 7.64 9.81 5.60
C SER A 142 7.00 8.44 5.37
N VAL A 143 7.21 7.82 4.20
CA VAL A 143 6.54 6.57 3.79
C VAL A 143 7.55 5.49 3.48
N THR A 144 7.36 4.30 4.03
CA THR A 144 8.12 3.10 3.65
C THR A 144 7.41 2.44 2.47
N VAL A 145 8.12 2.10 1.40
CA VAL A 145 7.56 1.41 0.23
C VAL A 145 8.23 0.05 0.06
N VAL A 146 7.42 -1.00 -0.11
CA VAL A 146 7.89 -2.37 -0.28
C VAL A 146 7.25 -2.95 -1.53
N VAL A 147 8.09 -3.36 -2.48
CA VAL A 147 7.65 -3.90 -3.77
C VAL A 147 7.97 -5.36 -4.00
N ASP A 148 8.80 -5.95 -3.14
CA ASP A 148 9.24 -7.34 -3.22
C ASP A 148 8.94 -8.07 -1.89
N PRO A 149 8.30 -9.25 -1.90
CA PRO A 149 8.08 -10.05 -0.70
C PRO A 149 9.35 -10.42 0.09
N SER A 150 10.51 -10.48 -0.57
CA SER A 150 11.79 -10.79 0.08
C SER A 150 12.21 -9.73 1.11
N ASP A 151 11.70 -8.50 1.00
CA ASP A 151 12.00 -7.41 1.94
C ASP A 151 11.14 -7.43 3.21
N TYR A 152 10.06 -8.23 3.26
CA TYR A 152 9.11 -8.22 4.38
C TYR A 152 9.80 -8.48 5.72
N ALA A 153 10.74 -9.42 5.74
CA ALA A 153 11.49 -9.77 6.95
C ALA A 153 12.36 -8.61 7.44
N ALA A 154 13.02 -7.89 6.51
CA ALA A 154 13.87 -6.75 6.85
C ALA A 154 13.05 -5.59 7.45
N VAL A 155 11.89 -5.27 6.85
CA VAL A 155 10.99 -4.23 7.35
C VAL A 155 10.48 -4.56 8.74
N LEU A 156 9.99 -5.78 8.97
CA LEU A 156 9.48 -6.20 10.27
C LEU A 156 10.58 -6.22 11.35
N ALA A 157 11.79 -6.64 10.99
CA ALA A 157 12.94 -6.61 11.89
C ALA A 157 13.28 -5.17 12.31
N GLU A 158 13.30 -4.23 11.36
CA GLU A 158 13.56 -2.83 11.67
C GLU A 158 12.44 -2.22 12.53
N MET A 159 11.17 -2.47 12.18
CA MET A 159 10.03 -2.05 13.01
C MET A 159 10.15 -2.56 14.44
N THR A 160 10.52 -3.83 14.62
CA THR A 160 10.73 -4.40 15.97
C THR A 160 11.86 -3.68 16.71
N ALA A 161 12.99 -3.43 16.05
CA ALA A 161 14.14 -2.74 16.64
C ALA A 161 13.85 -1.26 16.97
N GLN A 162 13.00 -0.60 16.17
CA GLN A 162 12.71 0.84 16.26
C GLN A 162 11.33 1.15 16.85
N ARG A 163 10.78 0.24 17.68
CA ARG A 163 9.49 0.42 18.39
C ARG A 163 8.35 0.80 17.43
N GLY A 164 8.18 0.02 16.37
CA GLY A 164 7.16 0.19 15.33
C GLY A 164 7.51 1.21 14.25
N SER A 165 8.75 1.70 14.19
CA SER A 165 9.18 2.71 13.21
C SER A 165 10.14 2.16 12.16
N THR A 166 10.33 2.86 11.05
CA THR A 166 11.44 2.62 10.12
C THR A 166 12.43 3.77 10.15
N THR A 167 13.67 3.49 9.76
CA THR A 167 14.73 4.50 9.62
C THR A 167 14.68 5.13 8.23
N LEU A 168 15.35 6.26 8.04
CA LEU A 168 15.48 6.86 6.70
C LEU A 168 16.34 5.99 5.77
N ALA A 169 17.24 5.16 6.31
CA ALA A 169 18.13 4.33 5.49
C ALA A 169 17.41 3.13 4.86
N LEU A 170 16.34 2.62 5.51
CA LEU A 170 15.52 1.55 4.96
C LEU A 170 14.51 2.03 3.90
N ARG A 171 13.97 3.24 4.09
CA ARG A 171 12.88 3.78 3.26
C ARG A 171 13.33 4.24 1.88
#